data_AF-A0A951TSS8-F1
#
_entry.id   AF-A0A951TSS8-F1
#
_cell.length_a   1.000
_cell.length_b   1.000
_cell.length_c   1.000
_cell.angle_alpha   90.00
_cell.angle_beta   90.00
_cell.angle_gamma   90.00
#
_symmetry.space_group_name_H-M   'P 1'
#
loop_
_entity.id
_entity.type
_entity.pdbx_description
1 polymer ?
#
loop_
_entity_poly.entity_id
_entity_poly.type
_entity_poly.pdbx_seq_one_letter_code
_entity_poly.pdbx_strand_id
1 'polypeptide(L)'
;ALDVAFQCSPDHPWVEAHPEWFRHRPDGSIQYAENPPKKYEDIYPFDFETDEWESLWEALKGVFDFWIGQGVKIFRVDNPHTKPFPFWEWAIREIRAEHPETIFLSEAFTRPRVMYRLAKLGFTQSYTYFAWRNSKRELEEYAREVSRPPVSDYFRPSFWPNTPDILTEALQTGGRPAFMARLVLAATLSSNYGIYGPAFELMESEPREPGGEEYLDSEKYQIRDWDLDRDDSLRGFIARMNAIRRANRALHFTDNLVFHRIENDRLLAFSKRSPDGDNAVLVVVNLDPHHRQTGWVDLDLDALGVAAEENYQVHDLLGGTRYLWYGGRNYVELDPHVLPAHVFRVERRVRTERDFDYFL
;
A
#
# COMPACT_ATOMS: atom_id res chain seq x y z
N ALA A 1 13.83 -0.38 -6.13
CA ALA A 1 13.78 0.76 -5.19
C ALA A 1 14.77 0.46 -4.08
N LEU A 2 15.56 1.44 -3.64
CA LEU A 2 16.55 1.26 -2.57
C LEU A 2 16.03 1.93 -1.29
N ASP A 3 16.29 1.31 -0.14
CA ASP A 3 16.01 1.90 1.16
C ASP A 3 17.02 3.01 1.48
N VAL A 4 16.56 4.17 1.94
CA VAL A 4 17.43 5.25 2.39
C VAL A 4 17.09 5.58 3.84
N ALA A 5 17.95 5.12 4.73
CA ALA A 5 17.89 5.38 6.16
C ALA A 5 19.03 6.31 6.57
N PHE A 6 18.70 7.56 6.87
CA PHE A 6 19.67 8.55 7.36
C PHE A 6 19.92 8.39 8.86
N GLN A 7 20.81 7.45 9.15
CA GLN A 7 21.36 7.08 10.46
C GLN A 7 22.66 6.30 10.24
N CYS A 8 23.47 6.14 11.27
CA CYS A 8 24.75 5.44 11.20
C CYS A 8 24.84 4.37 12.28
N SER A 9 25.45 3.22 12.00
CA SER A 9 25.94 2.35 13.07
C SER A 9 27.13 3.00 13.79
N PRO A 10 27.48 2.59 15.03
CA PRO A 10 28.60 3.15 15.78
C PRO A 10 29.96 3.06 15.07
N ASP A 11 30.12 2.10 14.16
CA ASP A 11 31.32 1.83 13.36
C ASP A 11 31.28 2.46 11.96
N HIS A 12 30.23 3.24 11.64
CA HIS A 12 30.15 3.94 10.36
C HIS A 12 31.29 4.98 10.25
N PRO A 13 31.98 5.11 9.09
CA PRO A 13 33.11 6.03 8.93
C PRO A 13 32.83 7.49 9.29
N TRP A 14 31.60 7.97 9.07
CA TRP A 14 31.20 9.32 9.45
C TRP A 14 31.21 9.58 10.96
N VAL A 15 31.08 8.56 11.81
CA VAL A 15 31.15 8.73 13.27
C VAL A 15 32.55 9.21 13.70
N GLU A 16 33.60 8.72 13.03
CA GLU A 16 34.98 9.15 13.29
C GLU A 16 35.39 10.37 12.44
N ALA A 17 34.99 10.38 11.16
CA ALA A 17 35.41 11.42 10.22
C ALA A 17 34.65 12.75 10.37
N HIS A 18 33.41 12.68 10.86
CA HIS A 18 32.49 13.82 11.02
C HIS A 18 31.77 13.78 12.37
N PRO A 19 32.49 13.80 13.51
CA PRO A 19 31.86 13.76 14.84
C PRO A 19 30.86 14.91 15.06
N GLU A 20 31.07 16.05 14.41
CA GLU A 20 30.17 17.21 14.43
C GLU A 20 28.77 16.93 13.89
N TRP A 21 28.58 15.89 13.07
CA TRP A 21 27.26 15.50 12.55
C TRP A 21 26.44 14.71 13.57
N PHE A 22 26.95 14.49 14.78
CA PHE A 22 26.28 13.74 15.84
C PHE A 22 26.22 14.54 17.14
N ARG A 23 25.13 14.36 17.89
CA ARG A 23 24.98 15.01 19.18
C ARG A 23 25.67 14.22 20.29
N HIS A 24 26.83 14.72 20.73
CA HIS A 24 27.56 14.15 21.85
C HIS A 24 26.98 14.59 23.21
N ARG A 25 26.90 13.65 24.13
CA ARG A 25 26.62 13.90 25.55
C ARG A 25 27.85 14.49 26.25
N PRO A 26 27.70 15.04 27.47
CA PRO A 26 28.83 15.60 28.21
C PRO A 26 29.97 14.61 28.51
N ASP A 27 29.68 13.31 28.49
CA ASP A 27 30.67 12.24 28.66
C ASP A 27 31.34 11.80 27.34
N GLY A 28 30.99 12.44 26.22
CA GLY A 28 31.50 12.14 24.88
C GLY A 28 30.71 11.05 24.13
N SER A 29 29.79 10.34 24.78
CA SER A 29 28.98 9.30 24.13
C SER A 29 27.90 9.89 23.21
N ILE A 30 27.48 9.14 22.20
CA ILE A 30 26.33 9.48 21.36
C ILE A 30 25.13 8.64 21.81
N GLN A 31 23.97 9.28 21.96
CA GLN A 31 22.74 8.56 22.29
C GLN A 31 22.24 7.79 21.06
N TYR A 32 21.89 6.53 21.27
CA TYR A 32 21.26 5.71 20.24
C TYR A 32 19.89 6.25 19.81
N ALA A 33 19.44 5.90 18.61
CA ALA A 33 18.16 6.39 18.08
C ALA A 33 16.97 5.72 18.78
N GLU A 34 15.87 6.47 18.92
CA GLU A 34 14.62 5.98 19.48
C GLU A 34 13.43 6.44 18.62
N ASN A 35 12.41 5.59 18.49
CA ASN A 35 11.09 5.95 18.02
C ASN A 35 10.06 5.37 18.99
N PRO A 36 9.78 6.06 20.12
CA PRO A 36 9.07 5.48 21.25
C PRO A 36 7.77 4.76 20.84
N PRO A 37 7.54 3.53 21.32
CA PRO A 37 8.30 2.84 22.37
C PRO A 37 9.56 2.08 21.89
N LYS A 38 9.87 2.07 20.58
CA LYS A 38 11.01 1.34 20.01
C LYS A 38 12.35 2.05 20.32
N LYS A 39 13.37 1.24 20.59
CA LYS A 39 14.76 1.66 20.82
C LYS A 39 15.66 0.93 19.83
N TYR A 40 16.64 1.63 19.27
CA TYR A 40 17.55 1.10 18.27
C TYR A 40 18.98 1.33 18.75
N GLU A 41 19.45 0.46 19.64
CA GLU A 41 20.75 0.59 20.35
C GLU A 41 21.96 0.45 19.41
N ASP A 42 21.73 -0.05 18.21
CA ASP A 42 22.69 -0.33 17.14
C ASP A 42 22.89 0.84 16.16
N ILE A 43 22.19 1.97 16.34
CA ILE A 43 22.26 3.12 15.42
C ILE A 43 22.29 4.49 16.15
N TYR A 44 22.96 5.46 15.52
CA TYR A 44 23.05 6.85 15.91
C TYR A 44 22.29 7.77 14.94
N PRO A 45 21.50 8.73 15.44
CA PRO A 45 20.85 9.74 14.61
C PRO A 45 21.82 10.88 14.27
N PHE A 46 21.67 11.47 13.08
CA PHE A 46 22.36 12.71 12.74
C PHE A 46 21.78 13.90 13.51
N ASP A 47 22.65 14.84 13.86
CA ASP A 47 22.29 16.16 14.36
C ASP A 47 22.19 17.14 13.18
N PHE A 48 20.96 17.38 12.72
CA PHE A 48 20.70 18.33 11.63
C PHE A 48 20.79 19.80 12.07
N GLU A 49 20.98 20.07 13.38
CA GLU A 49 21.15 21.41 13.95
C GLU A 49 22.63 21.75 14.22
N THR A 50 23.55 20.91 13.76
CA THR A 50 24.99 21.16 13.83
C THR A 50 25.41 22.42 13.06
N ASP A 51 26.50 23.07 13.48
CA ASP A 51 27.07 24.22 12.78
C ASP A 51 27.50 23.87 11.35
N GLU A 52 27.79 22.60 11.09
CA GLU A 52 28.22 22.05 9.79
C GLU A 52 27.05 21.46 8.98
N TRP A 53 25.81 21.93 9.22
CA TRP A 53 24.60 21.36 8.61
C TRP A 53 24.61 21.38 7.07
N GLU A 54 25.24 22.38 6.44
CA GLU A 54 25.35 22.47 4.98
C GLU A 54 26.11 21.26 4.42
N SER A 55 27.27 20.94 5.01
CA SER A 55 28.09 19.80 4.62
C SER A 55 27.36 18.46 4.83
N LEU A 56 26.62 18.34 5.94
CA LEU A 56 25.77 17.17 6.21
C LEU A 56 24.71 17.02 5.12
N TRP A 57 23.97 18.09 4.80
CA TRP A 57 22.90 18.04 3.81
C TRP A 57 23.41 17.68 2.43
N GLU A 58 24.53 18.27 2.01
CA GLU A 58 25.21 17.94 0.75
C GLU A 58 25.66 16.48 0.73
N ALA A 59 26.25 15.97 1.82
CA ALA A 59 26.66 14.57 1.92
C ALA A 59 25.44 13.61 1.83
N LEU A 60 24.35 13.91 2.53
CA LEU A 60 23.12 13.11 2.47
C LEU A 60 22.45 13.15 1.09
N LYS A 61 22.44 14.32 0.41
CA LYS A 61 22.02 14.41 -1.00
C LYS A 61 22.94 13.59 -1.91
N GLY A 62 24.25 13.66 -1.68
CA GLY A 62 25.26 12.92 -2.44
C GLY A 62 25.06 11.40 -2.42
N VAL A 63 24.47 10.84 -1.35
CA VAL A 63 24.06 9.43 -1.30
C VAL A 63 23.00 9.13 -2.37
N PHE A 64 21.99 10.00 -2.52
CA PHE A 64 21.00 9.84 -3.58
C PHE A 64 21.63 9.98 -4.96
N ASP A 65 22.42 11.03 -5.19
CA ASP A 65 23.07 11.29 -6.48
C ASP A 65 23.95 10.12 -6.92
N PHE A 66 24.71 9.53 -5.99
CA PHE A 66 25.52 8.35 -6.25
C PHE A 66 24.67 7.19 -6.79
N TRP A 67 23.58 6.84 -6.11
CA TRP A 67 22.71 5.73 -6.50
C TRP A 67 21.91 6.03 -7.78
N ILE A 68 21.54 7.28 -8.02
CA ILE A 68 20.98 7.72 -9.30
C ILE A 68 21.99 7.49 -10.43
N GLY A 69 23.27 7.81 -10.21
CA GLY A 69 24.36 7.49 -11.13
C GLY A 69 24.51 5.99 -11.42
N GLN A 70 24.07 5.12 -10.50
CA GLN A 70 23.99 3.66 -10.69
C GLN A 70 22.66 3.18 -11.29
N GLY A 71 21.77 4.10 -11.68
CA GLY A 71 20.48 3.80 -12.31
C GLY A 71 19.31 3.57 -11.34
N VAL A 72 19.49 3.82 -10.04
CA VAL A 72 18.39 3.76 -9.06
C VAL A 72 17.51 4.99 -9.19
N LYS A 73 16.20 4.78 -9.43
CA LYS A 73 15.23 5.86 -9.64
C LYS A 73 14.14 5.95 -8.58
N ILE A 74 14.10 4.98 -7.66
CA ILE A 74 13.06 4.90 -6.64
C ILE A 74 13.71 4.68 -5.29
N PHE A 75 13.38 5.53 -4.33
CA PHE A 75 13.89 5.50 -2.97
C PHE A 75 12.73 5.34 -1.98
N ARG A 76 12.77 4.30 -1.16
CA ARG A 76 11.92 4.18 0.05
C ARG A 76 12.71 4.82 1.18
N VAL A 77 12.22 5.94 1.68
CA VAL A 77 12.92 6.75 2.69
C VAL A 77 12.39 6.35 4.06
N ASP A 78 13.29 5.90 4.92
CA ASP A 78 13.00 5.44 6.27
C ASP A 78 12.68 6.60 7.21
N ASN A 79 11.55 6.49 7.93
CA ASN A 79 11.14 7.39 8.99
C ASN A 79 11.42 8.89 8.72
N PRO A 80 11.05 9.47 7.55
CA PRO A 80 11.45 10.84 7.19
C PRO A 80 10.88 11.90 8.14
N HIS A 81 9.83 11.56 8.90
CA HIS A 81 9.25 12.40 9.94
C HIS A 81 10.17 12.63 11.16
N THR A 82 11.26 11.88 11.28
CA THR A 82 12.30 12.06 12.31
C THR A 82 13.40 13.03 11.88
N LYS A 83 13.39 13.47 10.61
CA LYS A 83 14.36 14.40 10.02
C LYS A 83 13.68 15.74 9.72
N PRO A 84 14.42 16.86 9.66
CA PRO A 84 13.81 18.17 9.43
C PRO A 84 13.09 18.28 8.08
N PHE A 85 11.93 18.92 8.09
CA PHE A 85 11.19 19.22 6.86
C PHE A 85 11.97 20.07 5.86
N PRO A 86 12.72 21.12 6.27
CA PRO A 86 13.49 21.93 5.33
C PRO A 86 14.52 21.11 4.54
N PHE A 87 15.15 20.12 5.17
CA PHE A 87 16.08 19.22 4.49
C PHE A 87 15.38 18.45 3.37
N TRP A 88 14.23 17.83 3.66
CA TRP A 88 13.49 17.08 2.64
C TRP A 88 12.98 17.95 1.50
N GLU A 89 12.46 19.13 1.81
CA GLU A 89 12.00 20.11 0.81
C GLU A 89 13.14 20.51 -0.12
N TRP A 90 14.32 20.80 0.44
CA TRP A 90 15.51 21.13 -0.34
C TRP A 90 16.00 19.92 -1.14
N ALA A 91 16.31 18.80 -0.49
CA ALA A 91 16.93 17.64 -1.13
C ALA A 91 16.07 17.10 -2.29
N ILE A 92 14.75 16.94 -2.07
CA ILE A 92 13.84 16.43 -3.11
C ILE A 92 13.75 17.42 -4.27
N ARG A 93 13.70 18.73 -3.99
CA ARG A 93 13.66 19.76 -5.04
C ARG A 93 14.92 19.74 -5.89
N GLU A 94 16.10 19.75 -5.27
CA GLU A 94 17.38 19.75 -5.99
C GLU A 94 17.54 18.47 -6.81
N ILE A 95 17.28 17.30 -6.22
CA ILE A 95 17.37 16.02 -6.95
C ILE A 95 16.41 15.99 -8.14
N ARG A 96 15.17 16.46 -7.99
CA ARG A 96 14.19 16.45 -9.09
C ARG A 96 14.44 17.50 -10.16
N ALA A 97 15.14 18.58 -9.84
CA ALA A 97 15.57 19.54 -10.85
C ALA A 97 16.52 18.90 -11.87
N GLU A 98 17.37 17.97 -11.41
CA GLU A 98 18.34 17.24 -12.22
C GLU A 98 17.80 15.90 -12.74
N HIS A 99 16.97 15.23 -11.93
CA HIS A 99 16.46 13.87 -12.15
C HIS A 99 14.93 13.79 -11.92
N PRO A 100 14.12 14.37 -12.83
CA PRO A 100 12.68 14.51 -12.64
C PRO A 100 11.91 13.17 -12.58
N GLU A 101 12.52 12.07 -13.06
CA GLU A 101 11.94 10.73 -13.05
C GLU A 101 11.98 10.03 -11.68
N THR A 102 12.69 10.61 -10.71
CA THR A 102 12.85 10.02 -9.38
C THR A 102 11.53 9.97 -8.59
N ILE A 103 11.34 8.87 -7.86
CA ILE A 103 10.21 8.61 -6.99
C ILE A 103 10.71 8.43 -5.56
N PHE A 104 10.11 9.19 -4.64
CA PHE A 104 10.38 9.07 -3.20
C PHE A 104 9.13 8.55 -2.49
N LEU A 105 9.25 7.41 -1.80
CA LEU A 105 8.22 6.83 -0.95
C LEU A 105 8.54 7.16 0.52
N SER A 106 7.64 7.91 1.16
CA SER A 106 7.75 8.28 2.57
C SER A 106 7.24 7.17 3.48
N GLU A 107 8.11 6.55 4.27
CA GLU A 107 7.70 5.64 5.34
C GLU A 107 7.46 6.40 6.64
N ALA A 108 6.33 7.10 6.71
CA ALA A 108 5.99 7.93 7.86
C ALA A 108 4.73 7.43 8.58
N PHE A 109 4.90 6.53 9.54
CA PHE A 109 3.82 6.13 10.46
C PHE A 109 3.74 7.08 11.66
N THR A 110 3.25 8.29 11.40
CA THR A 110 3.13 9.37 12.40
C THR A 110 1.78 10.05 12.27
N ARG A 111 1.50 11.15 12.95
CA ARG A 111 0.20 11.86 12.89
C ARG A 111 -0.11 12.37 11.48
N PRO A 112 -1.40 12.44 11.06
CA PRO A 112 -1.77 12.77 9.68
C PRO A 112 -1.20 14.09 9.17
N ARG A 113 -1.18 15.14 10.01
CA ARG A 113 -0.63 16.46 9.63
C ARG A 113 0.83 16.39 9.18
N VAL A 114 1.64 15.53 9.82
CA VAL A 114 3.06 15.36 9.45
C VAL A 114 3.18 14.57 8.16
N MET A 115 2.43 13.47 8.01
CA MET A 115 2.39 12.68 6.77
C MET A 115 2.01 13.54 5.56
N TYR A 116 0.96 14.35 5.69
CA TYR A 116 0.49 15.25 4.64
C TYR A 116 1.44 16.40 4.37
N ARG A 117 2.18 16.88 5.38
CA ARG A 117 3.23 17.87 5.15
C ARG A 117 4.37 17.27 4.33
N LEU A 118 4.85 16.07 4.65
CA LEU A 118 5.89 15.40 3.86
C LEU A 118 5.48 15.22 2.39
N ALA A 119 4.25 14.80 2.13
CA ALA A 119 3.74 14.70 0.76
C ALA A 119 3.74 16.06 0.03
N LYS A 120 3.30 17.14 0.70
CA LYS A 120 3.32 18.50 0.14
C LYS A 120 4.73 19.02 -0.16
N LEU A 121 5.74 18.57 0.59
CA LEU A 121 7.14 18.95 0.40
C LEU A 121 7.82 18.24 -0.78
N GLY A 122 7.16 17.24 -1.40
CA GLY A 122 7.64 16.63 -2.64
C GLY A 122 7.73 15.10 -2.61
N PHE A 123 7.48 14.45 -1.48
CA PHE A 123 7.39 12.98 -1.44
C PHE A 123 6.32 12.49 -2.43
N THR A 124 6.70 11.57 -3.30
CA THR A 124 5.86 11.16 -4.43
C THR A 124 4.75 10.22 -4.01
N GLN A 125 5.08 9.32 -3.08
CA GLN A 125 4.20 8.33 -2.48
C GLN A 125 4.37 8.35 -0.97
N SER A 126 3.37 7.83 -0.26
CA SER A 126 3.38 7.73 1.20
C SER A 126 2.85 6.39 1.66
N TYR A 127 3.51 5.79 2.65
CA TYR A 127 2.87 4.77 3.49
C TYR A 127 1.63 5.32 4.18
N THR A 128 0.75 4.42 4.63
CA THR A 128 -0.59 4.76 5.09
C THR A 128 -0.97 3.93 6.32
N TYR A 129 -2.08 4.28 6.97
CA TYR A 129 -2.61 3.48 8.06
C TYR A 129 -3.37 2.24 7.62
N PHE A 130 -3.26 1.84 6.34
CA PHE A 130 -4.05 0.77 5.75
C PHE A 130 -3.99 -0.51 6.60
N ALA A 131 -2.80 -0.93 7.07
CA ALA A 131 -2.61 -2.12 7.90
C ALA A 131 -3.53 -2.16 9.13
N TRP A 132 -3.80 -1.00 9.76
CA TRP A 132 -4.64 -0.84 10.94
C TRP A 132 -6.08 -0.36 10.63
N ARG A 133 -6.55 -0.54 9.39
CA ARG A 133 -7.96 -0.31 9.02
C ARG A 133 -8.53 -1.65 8.58
N ASN A 134 -9.38 -2.26 9.40
CA ASN A 134 -9.83 -3.63 9.20
C ASN A 134 -11.34 -3.77 9.11
N SER A 135 -12.09 -2.97 9.88
CA SER A 135 -13.55 -2.94 9.77
C SER A 135 -14.00 -2.22 8.50
N LYS A 136 -15.23 -2.51 8.04
CA LYS A 136 -15.86 -1.84 6.90
C LYS A 136 -15.84 -0.31 7.06
N ARG A 137 -16.25 0.19 8.23
CA ARG A 137 -16.29 1.63 8.52
C ARG A 137 -14.91 2.26 8.43
N GLU A 138 -13.90 1.67 9.07
CA GLU A 138 -12.52 2.16 9.03
C GLU A 138 -11.95 2.21 7.62
N LEU A 139 -12.21 1.17 6.81
CA LEU A 139 -11.77 1.09 5.42
C LEU A 139 -12.46 2.15 4.57
N GLU A 140 -13.78 2.32 4.70
CA GLU A 140 -14.53 3.34 3.96
C GLU A 140 -14.08 4.76 4.33
N GLU A 141 -14.01 5.07 5.63
CA GLU A 141 -13.59 6.39 6.10
C GLU A 141 -12.19 6.72 5.62
N TYR A 142 -11.24 5.81 5.82
CA TYR A 142 -9.84 6.08 5.47
C TYR A 142 -9.60 6.11 3.97
N ALA A 143 -10.20 5.21 3.20
CA ALA A 143 -10.08 5.22 1.76
C ALA A 143 -10.69 6.49 1.17
N ARG A 144 -11.86 6.96 1.66
CA ARG A 144 -12.45 8.23 1.25
C ARG A 144 -11.57 9.42 1.60
N GLU A 145 -10.91 9.41 2.76
CA GLU A 145 -9.97 10.47 3.16
C GLU A 145 -8.83 10.58 2.15
N VAL A 146 -8.13 9.49 1.85
CA VAL A 146 -6.94 9.54 0.98
C VAL A 146 -7.26 9.57 -0.51
N SER A 147 -8.50 9.29 -0.91
CA SER A 147 -8.95 9.28 -2.31
C SER A 147 -9.71 10.54 -2.71
N ARG A 148 -9.82 11.57 -1.86
CA ARG A 148 -10.60 12.77 -2.17
C ARG A 148 -9.81 14.05 -1.91
N PRO A 149 -10.11 15.13 -2.66
CA PRO A 149 -9.58 16.45 -2.33
C PRO A 149 -10.02 16.86 -0.92
N PRO A 150 -9.15 17.56 -0.17
CA PRO A 150 -7.87 18.08 -0.63
C PRO A 150 -6.71 17.08 -0.57
N VAL A 151 -6.86 15.92 0.06
CA VAL A 151 -5.73 14.99 0.31
C VAL A 151 -5.19 14.39 -0.98
N SER A 152 -6.06 13.95 -1.89
CA SER A 152 -5.65 13.33 -3.16
C SER A 152 -4.86 14.27 -4.09
N ASP A 153 -4.94 15.59 -3.88
CA ASP A 153 -4.25 16.59 -4.72
C ASP A 153 -2.73 16.54 -4.54
N TYR A 154 -2.26 16.06 -3.38
CA TYR A 154 -0.82 16.01 -3.05
C TYR A 154 -0.36 14.66 -2.47
N PHE A 155 -1.26 13.82 -1.97
CA PHE A 155 -0.92 12.57 -1.28
C PHE A 155 -1.24 11.35 -2.16
N ARG A 156 -0.23 10.56 -2.53
CA ARG A 156 -0.43 9.29 -3.25
C ARG A 156 -0.22 8.11 -2.28
N PRO A 157 -1.29 7.43 -1.85
CA PRO A 157 -1.17 6.35 -0.88
C PRO A 157 -0.51 5.10 -1.50
N SER A 158 0.41 4.47 -0.78
CA SER A 158 0.89 3.12 -1.04
C SER A 158 0.38 2.18 0.04
N PHE A 159 -0.54 1.27 -0.32
CA PHE A 159 -1.15 0.35 0.64
C PHE A 159 -0.30 -0.91 0.82
N TRP A 160 0.26 -1.08 2.02
CA TRP A 160 1.04 -2.25 2.40
C TRP A 160 0.28 -3.02 3.49
N PRO A 161 -0.18 -4.27 3.24
CA PRO A 161 -0.85 -5.06 4.24
C PRO A 161 0.11 -5.58 5.31
N ASN A 162 1.40 -5.72 4.98
CA ASN A 162 2.47 -6.06 5.89
C ASN A 162 3.76 -5.31 5.53
N THR A 163 4.67 -5.20 6.50
CA THR A 163 6.07 -4.78 6.32
C THR A 163 6.95 -5.65 7.23
N PRO A 164 8.30 -5.57 7.17
CA PRO A 164 9.15 -6.28 8.12
C PRO A 164 8.87 -5.96 9.61
N ASP A 165 8.22 -4.83 9.89
CA ASP A 165 7.91 -4.31 11.22
C ASP A 165 6.42 -4.43 11.60
N ILE A 166 5.57 -4.81 10.64
CA ILE A 166 4.11 -4.78 10.78
C ILE A 166 3.51 -6.11 10.30
N LEU A 167 3.18 -6.95 11.27
CA LEU A 167 2.30 -8.12 11.17
C LEU A 167 1.09 -7.87 12.07
N THR A 168 -0.01 -7.38 11.49
CA THR A 168 -1.20 -7.02 12.29
C THR A 168 -1.96 -8.24 12.79
N GLU A 169 -2.70 -8.08 13.89
CA GLU A 169 -3.55 -9.14 14.48
C GLU A 169 -4.49 -9.79 13.46
N ALA A 170 -4.98 -9.01 12.49
CA ALA A 170 -5.85 -9.50 11.42
C ALA A 170 -5.17 -10.59 10.56
N LEU A 171 -3.86 -10.46 10.30
CA LEU A 171 -3.07 -11.48 9.59
C LEU A 171 -2.67 -12.64 10.51
N GLN A 172 -2.39 -12.35 11.79
CA GLN A 172 -2.03 -13.37 12.79
C GLN A 172 -3.16 -14.39 13.02
N THR A 173 -4.42 -13.92 13.07
CA THR A 173 -5.57 -14.74 13.48
C THR A 173 -6.48 -15.16 12.32
N GLY A 174 -6.47 -14.42 11.21
CA GLY A 174 -7.39 -14.64 10.10
C GLY A 174 -6.96 -15.69 9.07
N GLY A 175 -5.73 -16.22 9.18
CA GLY A 175 -5.21 -17.25 8.28
C GLY A 175 -5.24 -16.87 6.80
N ARG A 176 -5.19 -17.87 5.91
CA ARG A 176 -5.18 -17.68 4.45
C ARG A 176 -6.25 -16.70 3.93
N PRO A 177 -7.52 -16.78 4.36
CA PRO A 177 -8.56 -15.85 3.89
C PRO A 177 -8.25 -14.39 4.19
N ALA A 178 -7.66 -14.08 5.35
CA ALA A 178 -7.27 -12.72 5.68
C ALA A 178 -6.16 -12.20 4.77
N PHE A 179 -5.09 -12.98 4.52
CA PHE A 179 -4.04 -12.58 3.58
C PHE A 179 -4.60 -12.29 2.18
N MET A 180 -5.49 -13.15 1.68
CA MET A 180 -6.16 -12.96 0.38
C MET A 180 -7.03 -11.70 0.37
N ALA A 181 -7.88 -11.48 1.38
CA ALA A 181 -8.74 -10.30 1.48
C ALA A 181 -7.93 -9.00 1.58
N ARG A 182 -6.88 -8.99 2.42
CA ARG A 182 -5.98 -7.84 2.59
C ARG A 182 -5.22 -7.51 1.31
N LEU A 183 -4.80 -8.53 0.55
CA LEU A 183 -4.21 -8.33 -0.77
C LEU A 183 -5.21 -7.70 -1.75
N VAL A 184 -6.43 -8.23 -1.84
CA VAL A 184 -7.47 -7.68 -2.74
C VAL A 184 -7.75 -6.22 -2.39
N LEU A 185 -7.94 -5.90 -1.12
CA LEU A 185 -8.17 -4.53 -0.64
C LEU A 185 -7.02 -3.60 -1.01
N ALA A 186 -5.77 -3.98 -0.71
CA ALA A 186 -4.59 -3.17 -1.04
C ALA A 186 -4.48 -2.93 -2.56
N ALA A 187 -4.66 -4.00 -3.33
CA ALA A 187 -4.52 -4.05 -4.78
C ALA A 187 -5.68 -3.38 -5.54
N THR A 188 -6.80 -3.05 -4.90
CA THR A 188 -7.96 -2.47 -5.60
C THR A 188 -8.39 -1.11 -5.07
N LEU A 189 -8.22 -0.84 -3.77
CA LEU A 189 -8.48 0.48 -3.20
C LEU A 189 -7.45 1.51 -3.68
N SER A 190 -6.16 1.16 -3.70
CA SER A 190 -5.08 2.07 -4.13
C SER A 190 -4.48 1.72 -5.50
N SER A 191 -4.08 2.75 -6.25
CA SER A 191 -3.26 2.62 -7.45
C SER A 191 -1.83 2.16 -7.13
N ASN A 192 -1.33 2.36 -5.90
CA ASN A 192 -0.02 1.86 -5.45
C ASN A 192 -0.21 0.94 -4.24
N TYR A 193 0.41 -0.22 -4.29
CA TYR A 193 0.41 -1.18 -3.18
C TYR A 193 1.72 -1.95 -3.19
N GLY A 194 2.09 -2.52 -2.03
CA GLY A 194 3.24 -3.42 -1.91
C GLY A 194 2.96 -4.52 -0.89
N ILE A 195 3.84 -5.51 -0.84
CA ILE A 195 3.86 -6.59 0.15
C ILE A 195 5.32 -6.84 0.55
N TYR A 196 5.54 -7.21 1.80
CA TYR A 196 6.83 -7.77 2.23
C TYR A 196 6.79 -9.29 2.03
N GLY A 197 7.43 -9.74 0.95
CA GLY A 197 7.61 -11.16 0.62
C GLY A 197 9.05 -11.62 0.88
N PRO A 198 9.30 -12.93 1.06
CA PRO A 198 8.33 -14.01 0.86
C PRO A 198 7.29 -14.24 1.97
N ALA A 199 7.46 -13.57 3.11
CA ALA A 199 6.60 -13.73 4.29
C ALA A 199 5.09 -13.61 3.97
N PHE A 200 4.69 -12.65 3.12
CA PHE A 200 3.28 -12.46 2.78
C PHE A 200 2.71 -13.60 1.94
N GLU A 201 3.38 -14.03 0.87
CA GLU A 201 2.86 -15.10 0.02
C GLU A 201 2.86 -16.46 0.70
N LEU A 202 3.77 -16.69 1.64
CA LEU A 202 3.83 -17.90 2.47
C LEU A 202 2.95 -17.81 3.73
N MET A 203 2.24 -16.69 3.88
CA MET A 203 1.27 -16.43 4.95
C MET A 203 1.88 -16.56 6.35
N GLU A 204 3.11 -16.09 6.54
CA GLU A 204 3.77 -16.06 7.85
C GLU A 204 2.99 -15.18 8.80
N SER A 205 2.50 -15.78 9.88
CA SER A 205 1.53 -15.16 10.77
C SER A 205 1.88 -15.28 12.25
N GLU A 206 3.08 -15.77 12.58
CA GLU A 206 3.52 -15.95 13.96
C GLU A 206 4.13 -14.65 14.52
N PRO A 207 3.50 -14.01 15.53
CA PRO A 207 4.07 -12.85 16.18
C PRO A 207 5.14 -13.27 17.20
N ARG A 208 6.10 -12.37 17.46
CA ARG A 208 7.12 -12.55 18.51
C ARG A 208 6.51 -12.76 19.89
N GLU A 209 5.46 -12.02 20.19
CA GLU A 209 4.73 -12.12 21.46
C GLU A 209 3.25 -11.73 21.25
N PRO A 210 2.33 -12.24 22.09
CA PRO A 210 0.92 -11.88 22.01
C PRO A 210 0.70 -10.37 22.12
N GLY A 211 -0.06 -9.80 21.17
CA GLY A 211 -0.32 -8.36 21.09
C GLY A 211 0.80 -7.53 20.44
N GLY A 212 1.92 -8.16 20.07
CA GLY A 212 2.96 -7.54 19.26
C GLY A 212 2.66 -7.61 17.77
N GLU A 213 3.27 -6.71 16.99
CA GLU A 213 3.18 -6.69 15.52
C GLU A 213 4.52 -7.07 14.84
N GLU A 214 5.53 -7.48 15.62
CA GLU A 214 6.79 -7.98 15.09
C GLU A 214 6.68 -9.48 14.79
N TYR A 215 7.28 -9.93 13.68
CA TYR A 215 7.39 -11.36 13.37
C TYR A 215 8.28 -12.07 14.41
N LEU A 216 7.93 -13.32 14.76
CA LEU A 216 8.69 -14.13 15.73
C LEU A 216 10.16 -14.27 15.33
N ASP A 217 10.37 -14.77 14.12
CA ASP A 217 11.66 -15.12 13.54
C ASP A 217 12.07 -14.09 12.48
N SER A 218 12.01 -12.81 12.85
CA SER A 218 12.16 -11.67 11.93
C SER A 218 13.45 -11.72 11.09
N GLU A 219 13.31 -11.65 9.77
CA GLU A 219 14.42 -11.61 8.81
C GLU A 219 15.34 -10.39 8.99
N LYS A 220 14.89 -9.36 9.74
CA LYS A 220 15.73 -8.22 10.12
C LYS A 220 16.97 -8.62 10.93
N TYR A 221 16.91 -9.75 11.64
CA TYR A 221 17.97 -10.18 12.57
C TYR A 221 18.55 -11.56 12.24
N GLN A 222 18.06 -12.22 11.19
CA GLN A 222 18.55 -13.52 10.77
C GLN A 222 18.28 -13.78 9.29
N ILE A 223 19.10 -14.64 8.70
CA ILE A 223 18.85 -15.13 7.35
C ILE A 223 17.67 -16.11 7.40
N ARG A 224 16.70 -15.92 6.52
CA ARG A 224 15.58 -16.84 6.33
C ARG A 224 15.76 -17.57 5.00
N ASP A 225 15.59 -18.89 5.03
CA ASP A 225 15.46 -19.70 3.84
C ASP A 225 13.98 -20.03 3.64
N TRP A 226 13.46 -19.73 2.45
CA TRP A 226 12.02 -19.73 2.18
C TRP A 226 11.69 -20.82 1.16
N ASP A 227 10.76 -21.72 1.50
CA ASP A 227 10.18 -22.67 0.53
C ASP A 227 9.14 -21.96 -0.35
N LEU A 228 9.61 -21.41 -1.47
CA LEU A 228 8.80 -20.63 -2.40
C LEU A 228 7.82 -21.47 -3.24
N ASP A 229 8.02 -22.78 -3.27
CA ASP A 229 7.22 -23.72 -4.08
C ASP A 229 6.13 -24.43 -3.27
N ARG A 230 5.92 -24.02 -2.00
CA ARG A 230 4.79 -24.45 -1.18
C ARG A 230 3.47 -24.40 -1.95
N ASP A 231 2.74 -25.51 -1.98
CA ASP A 231 1.45 -25.65 -2.69
C ASP A 231 0.39 -24.65 -2.20
N ASP A 232 0.46 -24.27 -0.92
CA ASP A 232 -0.42 -23.29 -0.31
C ASP A 232 0.07 -21.85 -0.49
N SER A 233 1.13 -21.59 -1.24
CA SER A 233 1.60 -20.22 -1.52
C SER A 233 0.52 -19.36 -2.22
N LEU A 234 0.46 -18.08 -1.85
CA LEU A 234 -0.37 -17.08 -2.53
C LEU A 234 0.26 -16.52 -3.79
N ARG A 235 1.47 -16.97 -4.20
CA ARG A 235 2.17 -16.48 -5.40
C ARG A 235 1.27 -16.45 -6.64
N GLY A 236 0.53 -17.53 -6.90
CA GLY A 236 -0.40 -17.60 -8.04
C GLY A 236 -1.56 -16.59 -7.94
N PHE A 237 -2.11 -16.42 -6.74
CA PHE A 237 -3.17 -15.45 -6.47
C PHE A 237 -2.67 -14.00 -6.63
N ILE A 238 -1.46 -13.70 -6.13
CA ILE A 238 -0.79 -12.41 -6.30
C ILE A 238 -0.50 -12.12 -7.77
N ALA A 239 -0.03 -13.12 -8.53
CA ALA A 239 0.18 -12.98 -9.97
C ALA A 239 -1.12 -12.65 -10.70
N ARG A 240 -2.23 -13.35 -10.37
CA ARG A 240 -3.55 -13.08 -10.94
C ARG A 240 -4.06 -11.68 -10.61
N MET A 241 -3.97 -11.25 -9.34
CA MET A 241 -4.34 -9.89 -8.93
C MET A 241 -3.55 -8.82 -9.68
N ASN A 242 -2.26 -9.03 -9.88
CA ASN A 242 -1.43 -8.10 -10.63
C ASN A 242 -1.74 -8.09 -12.14
N ALA A 243 -2.08 -9.23 -12.73
CA ALA A 243 -2.57 -9.29 -14.11
C ALA A 243 -3.89 -8.52 -14.26
N ILE A 244 -4.82 -8.68 -13.31
CA ILE A 244 -6.09 -7.93 -13.26
C ILE A 244 -5.82 -6.43 -13.22
N ARG A 245 -4.94 -5.97 -12.32
CA ARG A 245 -4.55 -4.55 -12.22
C ARG A 245 -4.00 -4.03 -13.53
N ARG A 246 -3.06 -4.76 -14.17
CA ARG A 246 -2.48 -4.35 -15.46
C ARG A 246 -3.50 -4.24 -16.58
N ALA A 247 -4.48 -5.15 -16.63
CA ALA A 247 -5.50 -5.19 -17.68
C ALA A 247 -6.66 -4.19 -17.48
N ASN A 248 -6.80 -3.58 -16.30
CA ASN A 248 -7.96 -2.74 -15.96
C ASN A 248 -7.51 -1.34 -15.53
N ARG A 249 -7.60 -0.39 -16.48
CA ARG A 249 -7.22 1.02 -16.30
C ARG A 249 -7.90 1.70 -15.11
N ALA A 250 -9.10 1.28 -14.71
CA ALA A 250 -9.80 1.82 -13.54
C ALA A 250 -9.02 1.63 -12.23
N LEU A 251 -8.17 0.59 -12.15
CA LEU A 251 -7.34 0.31 -10.97
C LEU A 251 -6.01 1.09 -10.95
N HIS A 252 -5.73 1.89 -11.98
CA HIS A 252 -4.51 2.73 -12.08
C HIS A 252 -4.68 4.11 -11.44
N PHE A 253 -5.88 4.44 -10.97
CA PHE A 253 -6.22 5.70 -10.29
C PHE A 253 -6.63 5.38 -8.85
N THR A 254 -6.56 6.37 -7.95
CA THR A 254 -7.03 6.19 -6.56
C THR A 254 -8.26 7.06 -6.28
N ASP A 255 -8.35 8.23 -6.89
CA ASP A 255 -9.37 9.27 -6.69
C ASP A 255 -10.71 8.99 -7.38
N ASN A 256 -10.82 7.89 -8.13
CA ASN A 256 -12.02 7.45 -8.83
C ASN A 256 -12.88 6.44 -8.03
N LEU A 257 -12.71 6.39 -6.71
CA LEU A 257 -13.34 5.42 -5.82
C LEU A 257 -14.78 5.80 -5.42
N VAL A 258 -15.71 4.89 -5.64
CA VAL A 258 -17.11 5.01 -5.20
C VAL A 258 -17.51 3.78 -4.39
N PHE A 259 -17.96 3.98 -3.15
CA PHE A 259 -18.50 2.90 -2.32
C PHE A 259 -19.99 2.69 -2.58
N HIS A 260 -20.42 1.44 -2.58
CA HIS A 260 -21.80 1.02 -2.76
C HIS A 260 -22.37 0.50 -1.44
N ARG A 261 -23.65 0.74 -1.19
CA ARG A 261 -24.29 0.26 0.03
C ARG A 261 -24.44 -1.26 -0.04
N ILE A 262 -24.16 -1.91 1.07
CA ILE A 262 -24.47 -3.33 1.30
C ILE A 262 -24.87 -3.50 2.76
N GLU A 263 -26.03 -4.09 3.01
CA GLU A 263 -26.60 -4.27 4.37
C GLU A 263 -25.96 -5.46 5.11
N ASN A 264 -24.63 -5.50 5.13
CA ASN A 264 -23.82 -6.45 5.90
C ASN A 264 -22.51 -5.75 6.27
N ASP A 265 -22.21 -5.66 7.58
CA ASP A 265 -21.00 -4.98 8.10
C ASP A 265 -19.71 -5.78 7.89
N ARG A 266 -19.83 -7.04 7.50
CA ARG A 266 -18.72 -7.91 7.10
C ARG A 266 -18.47 -7.90 5.60
N LEU A 267 -19.28 -7.21 4.81
CA LEU A 267 -19.07 -7.05 3.38
C LEU A 267 -18.78 -5.59 3.03
N LEU A 268 -17.78 -5.38 2.19
CA LEU A 268 -17.41 -4.08 1.63
C LEU A 268 -17.60 -4.12 0.11
N ALA A 269 -18.33 -3.14 -0.44
CA ALA A 269 -18.56 -3.04 -1.89
C ALA A 269 -18.15 -1.66 -2.40
N PHE A 270 -17.34 -1.62 -3.45
CA PHE A 270 -16.90 -0.37 -4.10
C PHE A 270 -16.57 -0.59 -5.56
N SER A 271 -16.62 0.48 -6.34
CA SER A 271 -16.21 0.47 -7.73
C SER A 271 -15.21 1.58 -8.04
N LYS A 272 -14.52 1.37 -9.14
CA LYS A 272 -13.61 2.32 -9.76
C LYS A 272 -13.88 2.33 -11.25
N ARG A 273 -13.89 3.52 -11.85
CA ARG A 273 -14.10 3.71 -13.28
C ARG A 273 -12.97 4.54 -13.87
N SER A 274 -12.44 4.14 -15.02
CA SER A 274 -11.37 4.88 -15.70
C SER A 274 -11.86 6.28 -16.13
N PRO A 275 -10.96 7.28 -16.26
CA PRO A 275 -11.37 8.65 -16.64
C PRO A 275 -12.06 8.76 -18.00
N ASP A 276 -11.68 7.91 -18.97
CA ASP A 276 -12.36 7.78 -20.27
C ASP A 276 -13.74 7.11 -20.16
N GLY A 277 -14.02 6.52 -19.01
CA GLY A 277 -15.28 5.87 -18.71
C GLY A 277 -15.44 4.49 -19.32
N ASP A 278 -14.44 3.89 -19.97
CA ASP A 278 -14.54 2.62 -20.72
C ASP A 278 -14.32 1.37 -19.86
N ASN A 279 -13.52 1.47 -18.80
CA ASN A 279 -13.24 0.38 -17.87
C ASN A 279 -13.89 0.69 -16.52
N ALA A 280 -14.74 -0.22 -16.05
CA ALA A 280 -15.32 -0.16 -14.71
C ALA A 280 -15.08 -1.49 -14.00
N VAL A 281 -14.56 -1.41 -12.77
CA VAL A 281 -14.31 -2.55 -11.89
C VAL A 281 -15.15 -2.38 -10.63
N LEU A 282 -15.96 -3.37 -10.32
CA LEU A 282 -16.72 -3.48 -9.07
C LEU A 282 -16.07 -4.56 -8.20
N VAL A 283 -15.79 -4.25 -6.95
CA VAL A 283 -15.16 -5.14 -5.99
C VAL A 283 -16.10 -5.34 -4.81
N VAL A 284 -16.26 -6.60 -4.39
CA VAL A 284 -16.95 -6.96 -3.15
C VAL A 284 -16.02 -7.84 -2.34
N VAL A 285 -15.74 -7.48 -1.09
CA VAL A 285 -14.82 -8.22 -0.21
C VAL A 285 -15.54 -8.66 1.06
N ASN A 286 -15.34 -9.92 1.43
CA ASN A 286 -15.67 -10.45 2.74
C ASN A 286 -14.55 -10.15 3.74
N LEU A 287 -14.88 -9.36 4.77
CA LEU A 287 -13.99 -8.95 5.85
C LEU A 287 -14.01 -9.94 7.03
N ASP A 288 -14.90 -10.93 7.02
CA ASP A 288 -14.90 -12.05 7.96
C ASP A 288 -14.07 -13.21 7.37
N PRO A 289 -12.89 -13.51 7.92
CA PRO A 289 -12.02 -14.56 7.39
C PRO A 289 -12.51 -15.98 7.75
N HIS A 290 -13.53 -16.11 8.60
CA HIS A 290 -13.94 -17.41 9.13
C HIS A 290 -15.29 -17.88 8.57
N HIS A 291 -16.22 -16.96 8.31
CA HIS A 291 -17.59 -17.29 7.94
C HIS A 291 -17.98 -16.77 6.56
N ARG A 292 -18.79 -17.57 5.87
CA ARG A 292 -19.52 -17.16 4.68
C ARG A 292 -20.40 -15.96 4.99
N GLN A 293 -20.35 -14.96 4.13
CA GLN A 293 -21.18 -13.77 4.23
C GLN A 293 -22.02 -13.61 2.96
N THR A 294 -23.25 -13.12 3.13
CA THR A 294 -24.18 -12.86 2.02
C THR A 294 -24.75 -11.46 2.17
N GLY A 295 -25.22 -10.88 1.08
CA GLY A 295 -25.86 -9.57 1.11
C GLY A 295 -26.43 -9.14 -0.23
N TRP A 296 -27.24 -8.09 -0.19
CA TRP A 296 -27.69 -7.38 -1.39
C TRP A 296 -26.88 -6.10 -1.52
N VAL A 297 -26.14 -5.95 -2.61
CA VAL A 297 -25.43 -4.72 -2.95
C VAL A 297 -26.41 -3.78 -3.66
N ASP A 298 -26.54 -2.57 -3.15
CA ASP A 298 -27.23 -1.46 -3.82
C ASP A 298 -26.19 -0.61 -4.57
N LEU A 299 -26.13 -0.80 -5.89
CA LEU A 299 -25.18 -0.19 -6.79
C LEU A 299 -25.63 1.22 -7.20
N ASP A 300 -24.64 2.11 -7.26
CA ASP A 300 -24.74 3.39 -7.96
C ASP A 300 -24.41 3.09 -9.43
N LEU A 301 -25.44 2.95 -10.26
CA LEU A 301 -25.29 2.58 -11.66
C LEU A 301 -24.63 3.70 -12.49
N ASP A 302 -24.82 4.96 -12.10
CA ASP A 302 -24.20 6.10 -12.77
C ASP A 302 -22.68 6.07 -12.58
N ALA A 303 -22.21 5.73 -11.37
CA ALA A 303 -20.79 5.51 -11.09
C ALA A 303 -20.18 4.39 -11.95
N LEU A 304 -20.97 3.36 -12.29
CA LEU A 304 -20.59 2.26 -13.18
C LEU A 304 -20.76 2.59 -14.67
N GLY A 305 -21.45 3.69 -15.00
CA GLY A 305 -21.81 4.08 -16.36
C GLY A 305 -22.86 3.16 -17.02
N VAL A 306 -23.70 2.52 -16.21
CA VAL A 306 -24.76 1.59 -16.63
C VAL A 306 -26.12 2.31 -16.58
N ALA A 307 -26.96 2.15 -17.60
CA ALA A 307 -28.31 2.70 -17.56
C ALA A 307 -29.25 1.87 -16.67
N ALA A 308 -30.19 2.54 -15.97
CA ALA A 308 -31.05 1.90 -14.98
C ALA A 308 -31.93 0.74 -15.49
N GLU A 309 -32.30 0.78 -16.77
CA GLU A 309 -33.17 -0.21 -17.43
C GLU A 309 -32.40 -1.19 -18.32
N GLU A 310 -31.06 -1.21 -18.23
CA GLU A 310 -30.21 -2.05 -19.07
C GLU A 310 -29.72 -3.29 -18.31
N ASN A 311 -29.71 -4.45 -18.99
CA ASN A 311 -28.98 -5.61 -18.50
C ASN A 311 -27.49 -5.43 -18.78
N TYR A 312 -26.66 -5.73 -17.79
CA TYR A 312 -25.21 -5.65 -17.93
C TYR A 312 -24.57 -6.94 -17.43
N GLN A 313 -23.43 -7.28 -18.01
CA GLN A 313 -22.67 -8.44 -17.59
C GLN A 313 -21.60 -8.02 -16.58
N VAL A 314 -21.42 -8.82 -15.53
CA VAL A 314 -20.27 -8.72 -14.65
C VAL A 314 -19.44 -9.99 -14.78
N HIS A 315 -18.15 -9.84 -15.08
CA HIS A 315 -17.20 -10.93 -15.19
C HIS A 315 -16.29 -10.92 -13.97
N ASP A 316 -16.40 -11.93 -13.10
CA ASP A 316 -15.51 -12.09 -11.96
C ASP A 316 -14.12 -12.48 -12.44
N LEU A 317 -13.19 -11.55 -12.34
CA LEU A 317 -11.84 -11.74 -12.84
C LEU A 317 -11.03 -12.70 -11.95
N LEU A 318 -11.49 -13.01 -10.74
CA LEU A 318 -10.87 -13.99 -9.83
C LEU A 318 -11.40 -15.41 -10.04
N GLY A 319 -12.72 -15.58 -10.14
CA GLY A 319 -13.36 -16.88 -10.36
C GLY A 319 -13.49 -17.28 -11.85
N GLY A 320 -13.54 -16.31 -12.76
CA GLY A 320 -13.85 -16.49 -14.19
C GLY A 320 -15.34 -16.56 -14.52
N THR A 321 -16.21 -16.63 -13.50
CA THR A 321 -17.66 -16.70 -13.67
C THR A 321 -18.21 -15.38 -14.21
N ARG A 322 -19.25 -15.47 -15.06
CA ARG A 322 -19.99 -14.31 -15.56
C ARG A 322 -21.43 -14.35 -15.05
N TYR A 323 -21.95 -13.19 -14.68
CA TYR A 323 -23.33 -13.02 -14.26
C TYR A 323 -24.00 -11.96 -15.12
N LEU A 324 -25.28 -12.16 -15.41
CA LEU A 324 -26.12 -11.14 -16.03
C LEU A 324 -26.91 -10.45 -14.92
N TRP A 325 -26.66 -9.17 -14.71
CA TRP A 325 -27.31 -8.36 -13.70
C TRP A 325 -28.26 -7.35 -14.33
N TYR A 326 -29.29 -6.98 -13.58
CA TYR A 326 -30.30 -6.00 -13.99
C TYR A 326 -30.55 -5.03 -12.85
N GLY A 327 -30.56 -3.73 -13.16
CA GLY A 327 -30.78 -2.69 -12.16
C GLY A 327 -29.68 -2.63 -11.09
N GLY A 328 -29.96 -1.88 -10.03
CA GLY A 328 -28.98 -1.54 -9.00
C GLY A 328 -28.81 -2.57 -7.87
N ARG A 329 -29.78 -3.47 -7.66
CA ARG A 329 -29.80 -4.32 -6.45
C ARG A 329 -29.49 -5.78 -6.78
N ASN A 330 -28.34 -6.28 -6.35
CA ASN A 330 -27.83 -7.61 -6.72
C ASN A 330 -27.37 -8.41 -5.51
N TYR A 331 -27.68 -9.71 -5.51
CA TYR A 331 -27.26 -10.64 -4.46
C TYR A 331 -25.80 -11.07 -4.64
N VAL A 332 -25.07 -11.16 -3.53
CA VAL A 332 -23.70 -11.67 -3.47
C VAL A 332 -23.54 -12.64 -2.29
N GLU A 333 -22.69 -13.65 -2.48
CA GLU A 333 -22.32 -14.64 -1.48
C GLU A 333 -20.82 -14.90 -1.60
N LEU A 334 -20.09 -14.77 -0.49
CA LEU A 334 -18.64 -14.95 -0.43
C LEU A 334 -18.28 -15.92 0.68
N ASP A 335 -17.70 -17.06 0.30
CA ASP A 335 -17.14 -18.04 1.22
C ASP A 335 -15.62 -17.78 1.35
N PRO A 336 -15.11 -17.36 2.53
CA PRO A 336 -13.71 -16.99 2.68
C PRO A 336 -12.74 -18.15 2.43
N HIS A 337 -13.19 -19.40 2.57
CA HIS A 337 -12.38 -20.60 2.33
C HIS A 337 -12.31 -21.00 0.85
N VAL A 338 -13.16 -20.42 0.01
CA VAL A 338 -13.13 -20.59 -1.45
C VAL A 338 -12.48 -19.37 -2.10
N LEU A 339 -13.07 -18.19 -1.88
CA LEU A 339 -12.59 -16.92 -2.39
C LEU A 339 -13.21 -15.77 -1.57
N PRO A 340 -12.42 -14.96 -0.86
CA PRO A 340 -12.97 -13.93 0.04
C PRO A 340 -13.43 -12.66 -0.68
N ALA A 341 -13.40 -12.62 -2.02
CA ALA A 341 -13.79 -11.43 -2.77
C ALA A 341 -14.24 -11.76 -4.19
N HIS A 342 -15.09 -10.90 -4.75
CA HIS A 342 -15.30 -10.80 -6.19
C HIS A 342 -14.60 -9.54 -6.71
N VAL A 343 -13.95 -9.66 -7.87
CA VAL A 343 -13.40 -8.51 -8.61
C VAL A 343 -14.02 -8.53 -10.00
N PHE A 344 -15.14 -7.86 -10.15
CA PHE A 344 -15.93 -7.84 -11.38
C PHE A 344 -15.43 -6.77 -12.35
N ARG A 345 -15.20 -7.15 -13.60
CA ARG A 345 -15.25 -6.20 -14.72
C ARG A 345 -16.71 -6.02 -15.15
N VAL A 346 -17.17 -4.78 -15.20
CA VAL A 346 -18.52 -4.44 -15.69
C VAL A 346 -18.48 -4.27 -17.21
N GLU A 347 -19.26 -5.08 -17.91
CA GLU A 347 -19.39 -5.08 -19.36
C GLU A 347 -20.80 -4.61 -19.74
N ARG A 348 -20.87 -3.37 -20.24
CA ARG A 348 -22.13 -2.68 -20.58
C ARG A 348 -22.78 -3.23 -21.84
N ARG A 349 -21.99 -3.75 -22.78
CA ARG A 349 -22.50 -4.45 -23.97
C ARG A 349 -22.49 -5.95 -23.71
N VAL A 350 -23.65 -6.51 -23.43
CA VAL A 350 -23.85 -7.96 -23.59
C VAL A 350 -23.74 -8.23 -25.08
N ARG A 351 -22.62 -8.80 -25.54
CA ARG A 351 -22.52 -9.24 -26.94
C ARG A 351 -23.67 -10.21 -27.20
N THR A 352 -24.58 -9.82 -28.09
CA THR A 352 -25.67 -10.67 -28.55
C THR A 352 -25.22 -11.46 -29.77
N GLU A 353 -25.95 -12.50 -30.19
CA GLU A 353 -25.67 -13.25 -31.43
C GLU A 353 -25.63 -12.35 -32.69
N ARG A 354 -26.07 -11.09 -32.59
CA ARG A 354 -26.01 -10.08 -33.66
C ARG A 354 -24.68 -9.33 -33.75
N ASP A 355 -23.81 -9.46 -32.76
CA ASP A 355 -22.49 -8.82 -32.69
C ASP A 355 -21.35 -9.72 -33.23
N PHE A 356 -21.69 -10.88 -33.79
CA PHE A 356 -20.75 -11.61 -34.63
C PHE A 356 -20.71 -10.93 -36.00
N ASP A 357 -19.57 -10.32 -36.32
CA ASP A 357 -19.19 -10.15 -37.72
C ASP A 357 -19.17 -11.56 -38.32
N TYR A 358 -20.21 -11.89 -39.07
CA TYR A 358 -20.16 -12.99 -40.01
C TYR A 358 -19.01 -12.65 -40.95
N PHE A 359 -17.86 -13.30 -40.75
CA PHE A 359 -16.80 -13.31 -41.75
C PHE A 359 -17.45 -13.73 -43.07
N LEU A 360 -17.55 -12.78 -44.00
CA LEU A 360 -17.82 -12.99 -45.42
C LEU A 360 -16.48 -13.11 -46.14
#